data_AF-A0A968QN97-F1
#
_entry.id   AF-A0A968QN97-F1
#
_cell.length_a   1.000
_cell.length_b   1.000
_cell.length_c   1.000
_cell.angle_alpha   90.00
_cell.angle_beta   90.00
_cell.angle_gamma   90.00
#
_symmetry.space_group_name_H-M   'P 1'
#
loop_
_entity.id
_entity.type
_entity.pdbx_description
1 polymer ?
#
loop_
_entity_poly.entity_id
_entity_poly.type
_entity_poly.pdbx_seq_one_letter_code
_entity_poly.pdbx_strand_id
1 'polypeptide(L)'
;MKNLAATIDRSRFLGIKIVQDIQLKESPQGSFKFAKVMGWRDLQHTLIETREPLDYCLPLDLELLQADFSSQSQGNHITHIDHVVLNVAQGKLEPAVELYQELFNFQVQQSFKIQTEKSGLTSQALIDPGGGVQFNINQPTTANSQIQEFIDLNGGSGIQHLALQSQNLIADVAQLHQGDLKFLPVSPAYYHNLKPCQALSSSERIAVAQQQILVDSDSTSVTLGDRDLTQ
;
A
#
# COMPACT_ATOMS: atom_id res chain seq x y z
N MET A 1 -4.34 -15.56 -1.08
CA MET A 1 -4.25 -16.01 0.33
C MET A 1 -4.34 -17.53 0.43
N LYS A 2 -3.91 -18.13 1.56
CA LYS A 2 -4.02 -19.58 1.84
C LYS A 2 -5.20 -19.82 2.78
N ASN A 3 -6.16 -20.67 2.41
CA ASN A 3 -7.35 -21.05 3.19
C ASN A 3 -8.42 -19.94 3.30
N LEU A 4 -9.08 -19.66 2.18
CA LEU A 4 -10.23 -18.76 2.06
C LEU A 4 -11.39 -19.17 2.98
N ALA A 5 -11.66 -20.47 3.09
CA ALA A 5 -12.76 -20.98 3.91
C ALA A 5 -12.63 -20.56 5.37
N ALA A 6 -11.44 -20.74 5.97
CA ALA A 6 -11.20 -20.33 7.35
C ALA A 6 -11.39 -18.82 7.57
N THR A 7 -11.03 -17.98 6.60
CA THR A 7 -11.22 -16.53 6.71
C THR A 7 -12.69 -16.14 6.59
N ILE A 8 -13.45 -16.82 5.74
CA ILE A 8 -14.90 -16.61 5.63
C ILE A 8 -15.63 -17.07 6.89
N ASP A 9 -15.27 -18.22 7.46
CA ASP A 9 -15.84 -18.68 8.72
C ASP A 9 -15.52 -17.72 9.87
N ARG A 10 -14.28 -17.19 9.91
CA ARG A 10 -13.93 -16.14 10.87
C ARG A 10 -14.73 -14.87 10.65
N SER A 11 -14.92 -14.45 9.40
CA SER A 11 -15.73 -13.28 9.07
C SER A 11 -17.16 -13.45 9.62
N ARG A 12 -17.76 -14.63 9.44
CA ARG A 12 -19.08 -14.96 10.00
C ARG A 12 -19.09 -14.91 11.53
N PHE A 13 -18.07 -15.48 12.18
CA PHE A 13 -17.94 -15.47 13.64
C PHE A 13 -17.87 -14.04 14.21
N LEU A 14 -17.13 -13.16 13.54
CA LEU A 14 -16.99 -11.74 13.91
C LEU A 14 -18.22 -10.89 13.53
N GLY A 15 -19.26 -11.49 12.93
CA GLY A 15 -20.44 -10.76 12.45
C GLY A 15 -20.17 -9.87 11.22
N ILE A 16 -19.04 -10.07 10.54
CA ILE A 16 -18.70 -9.35 9.32
C ILE A 16 -19.59 -9.82 8.18
N LYS A 17 -20.19 -8.85 7.48
CA LYS A 17 -21.07 -9.13 6.34
C LYS A 17 -20.27 -9.78 5.20
N ILE A 18 -20.72 -10.97 4.81
CA ILE A 18 -20.30 -11.63 3.58
C ILE A 18 -21.08 -11.00 2.42
N VAL A 19 -20.39 -10.25 1.56
CA VAL A 19 -20.98 -9.60 0.38
C VAL A 19 -21.20 -10.64 -0.72
N GLN A 20 -20.25 -11.55 -0.86
CA GLN A 20 -20.33 -12.66 -1.81
C GLN A 20 -19.66 -13.87 -1.17
N ASP A 21 -20.43 -14.95 -1.00
CA ASP A 21 -19.90 -16.21 -0.47
C ASP A 21 -18.95 -16.89 -1.46
N ILE A 22 -18.21 -17.89 -1.01
CA ILE A 22 -17.17 -18.58 -1.79
C ILE A 22 -17.74 -19.07 -3.12
N GLN A 23 -17.16 -18.58 -4.21
CA GLN A 23 -17.39 -19.03 -5.56
C GLN A 23 -16.13 -19.71 -6.09
N LEU A 24 -16.32 -20.78 -6.87
CA LEU A 24 -15.29 -21.37 -7.69
C LEU A 24 -15.42 -20.80 -9.11
N LYS A 25 -14.32 -20.32 -9.69
CA LYS A 25 -14.29 -19.87 -11.08
C LYS A 25 -13.17 -20.60 -11.83
N GLU A 26 -13.53 -21.07 -13.00
CA GLU A 26 -12.62 -21.68 -13.97
C GLU A 26 -12.07 -20.60 -14.90
N SER A 27 -10.82 -20.76 -15.30
CA SER A 27 -10.13 -19.89 -16.25
C SER A 27 -9.22 -20.73 -17.14
N PRO A 28 -8.78 -20.22 -18.31
CA PRO A 28 -7.85 -20.96 -19.18
C PRO A 28 -6.55 -21.44 -18.51
N GLN A 29 -6.15 -20.83 -17.40
CA GLN A 29 -4.90 -21.13 -16.68
C GLN A 29 -5.12 -21.89 -15.36
N GLY A 30 -6.35 -22.33 -15.10
CA GLY A 30 -6.70 -23.08 -13.91
C GLY A 30 -7.92 -22.53 -13.18
N SER A 31 -8.18 -23.06 -12.00
CA SER A 31 -9.31 -22.68 -11.17
C SER A 31 -8.87 -21.91 -9.93
N PHE A 32 -9.71 -20.96 -9.52
CA PHE A 32 -9.51 -20.20 -8.30
C PHE A 32 -10.82 -20.05 -7.55
N LYS A 33 -10.70 -19.87 -6.23
CA LYS A 33 -11.82 -19.52 -5.38
C LYS A 33 -11.74 -18.06 -5.03
N PHE A 34 -12.89 -17.42 -4.95
CA PHE A 34 -12.97 -16.06 -4.43
C PHE A 34 -14.22 -15.84 -3.59
N ALA A 35 -14.15 -14.88 -2.69
CA ALA A 35 -15.27 -14.40 -1.90
C ALA A 35 -15.07 -12.91 -1.60
N LYS A 36 -16.13 -12.23 -1.15
CA LYS A 36 -16.07 -10.82 -0.81
C LYS A 36 -16.65 -10.57 0.56
N VAL A 37 -15.91 -9.85 1.40
CA VAL A 37 -16.31 -9.48 2.75
C VAL A 37 -16.23 -7.98 2.94
N MET A 38 -17.05 -7.44 3.84
CA MET A 38 -16.86 -6.08 4.31
C MET A 38 -15.60 -5.99 5.19
N GLY A 39 -14.87 -4.89 5.07
CA GLY A 39 -13.81 -4.48 5.98
C GLY A 39 -14.27 -3.30 6.82
N TRP A 40 -13.38 -2.31 6.99
CA TRP A 40 -13.73 -1.10 7.71
C TRP A 40 -14.82 -0.30 6.98
N ARG A 41 -15.98 -0.15 7.63
CA ARG A 41 -17.18 0.53 7.12
C ARG A 41 -17.67 -0.05 5.79
N ASP A 42 -17.50 0.69 4.70
CA ASP A 42 -17.97 0.40 3.36
C ASP A 42 -16.88 -0.21 2.45
N LEU A 43 -15.62 -0.26 2.92
CA LEU A 43 -14.54 -0.93 2.22
C LEU A 43 -14.83 -2.43 2.08
N GLN A 44 -14.62 -2.98 0.89
CA GLN A 44 -14.81 -4.40 0.61
C GLN A 44 -13.48 -5.04 0.24
N HIS A 45 -13.26 -6.25 0.72
CA HIS A 45 -12.09 -7.07 0.39
C HIS A 45 -12.53 -8.26 -0.45
N THR A 46 -12.02 -8.34 -1.68
CA THR A 46 -12.15 -9.54 -2.50
C THR A 46 -10.97 -10.45 -2.18
N LEU A 47 -11.28 -11.60 -1.61
CA LEU A 47 -10.33 -12.60 -1.16
C LEU A 47 -10.18 -13.66 -2.24
N ILE A 48 -8.94 -13.92 -2.68
CA ILE A 48 -8.65 -14.87 -3.76
C ILE A 48 -7.71 -15.97 -3.25
N GLU A 49 -8.13 -17.23 -3.40
CA GLU A 49 -7.33 -18.43 -3.18
C GLU A 49 -7.10 -19.11 -4.53
N THR A 50 -5.83 -19.24 -4.92
CA THR A 50 -5.40 -19.95 -6.12
C THR A 50 -4.33 -20.98 -5.78
N ARG A 51 -4.26 -22.06 -6.55
CA ARG A 51 -3.20 -23.08 -6.45
C ARG A 51 -2.04 -22.80 -7.39
N GLU A 52 -2.30 -22.13 -8.49
CA GLU A 52 -1.32 -21.78 -9.51
C GLU A 52 -1.26 -20.24 -9.66
N PRO A 53 -0.11 -19.67 -10.03
CA PRO A 53 -0.03 -18.25 -10.37
C PRO A 53 -1.05 -17.90 -11.45
N LEU A 54 -1.82 -16.84 -11.22
CA LEU A 54 -2.81 -16.36 -12.17
C LEU A 54 -2.16 -15.27 -13.03
N ASP A 55 -2.30 -15.35 -14.35
CA ASP A 55 -1.62 -14.45 -15.30
C ASP A 55 -2.50 -13.23 -15.68
N TYR A 56 -3.69 -13.09 -15.08
CA TYR A 56 -4.59 -11.96 -15.34
C TYR A 56 -5.33 -11.44 -14.10
N CYS A 57 -5.75 -10.18 -14.23
CA CYS A 57 -6.72 -9.49 -13.38
C CYS A 57 -8.02 -10.31 -13.28
N LEU A 58 -8.10 -11.19 -12.29
CA LEU A 58 -9.26 -12.02 -12.01
C LEU A 58 -10.29 -11.32 -11.11
N PRO A 59 -11.55 -11.77 -11.21
CA PRO A 59 -12.62 -11.08 -11.89
C PRO A 59 -13.16 -9.92 -11.04
N LEU A 60 -12.77 -8.70 -11.36
CA LEU A 60 -13.76 -7.63 -11.31
C LEU A 60 -14.46 -7.66 -12.66
N ASP A 61 -15.77 -7.46 -12.70
CA ASP A 61 -16.52 -7.14 -13.91
C ASP A 61 -16.12 -5.78 -14.50
N LEU A 62 -14.83 -5.44 -14.43
CA LEU A 62 -14.19 -4.59 -15.41
C LEU A 62 -14.28 -5.40 -16.69
N GLU A 63 -15.37 -5.21 -17.46
CA GLU A 63 -15.30 -5.29 -18.91
C GLU A 63 -13.93 -4.76 -19.25
N LEU A 64 -13.06 -5.63 -19.76
CA LEU A 64 -11.71 -5.28 -20.18
C LEU A 64 -11.84 -3.93 -20.82
N LEU A 65 -11.41 -2.87 -20.10
CA LEU A 65 -11.15 -1.62 -20.76
C LEU A 65 -10.19 -2.09 -21.83
N GLN A 66 -10.64 -2.07 -23.08
CA GLN A 66 -9.78 -2.18 -24.24
C GLN A 66 -8.94 -0.90 -24.21
N ALA A 67 -8.14 -0.77 -23.15
CA ALA A 67 -6.99 0.08 -23.14
C ALA A 67 -6.12 -0.58 -24.20
N ASP A 68 -6.01 0.11 -25.32
CA ASP A 68 -4.96 -0.16 -26.28
C ASP A 68 -3.63 -0.04 -25.52
N PHE A 69 -3.16 -1.14 -24.92
CA PHE A 69 -1.81 -1.27 -24.37
C PHE A 69 -0.75 -1.28 -25.51
N SER A 70 -1.10 -0.76 -26.69
CA SER A 70 -0.24 -0.60 -27.85
C SER A 70 0.86 0.43 -27.61
N SER A 71 0.77 1.24 -26.55
CA SER A 71 1.96 1.85 -25.97
C SER A 71 2.71 0.80 -25.15
N GLN A 72 3.66 0.09 -25.78
CA GLN A 72 4.79 -0.43 -25.04
C GLN A 72 5.45 0.76 -24.33
N SER A 73 5.09 0.98 -23.06
CA SER A 73 5.87 1.83 -22.17
C SER A 73 7.20 1.09 -21.98
N GLN A 74 8.15 1.32 -22.88
CA GLN A 74 9.53 0.91 -22.65
C GLN A 74 9.96 1.57 -21.34
N GLY A 75 10.15 0.79 -20.28
CA GLY A 75 10.67 1.28 -19.01
C GLY A 75 9.70 1.43 -17.84
N ASN A 76 8.55 0.75 -17.80
CA ASN A 76 7.81 0.66 -16.54
C ASN A 76 8.51 -0.34 -15.60
N HIS A 77 9.13 0.16 -14.53
CA HIS A 77 9.84 -0.63 -13.52
C HIS A 77 9.01 -0.87 -12.24
N ILE A 78 7.72 -0.54 -12.26
CA ILE A 78 6.78 -0.81 -11.17
C ILE A 78 6.48 -2.31 -11.13
N THR A 79 6.59 -2.89 -9.94
CA THR A 79 6.51 -4.35 -9.75
C THR A 79 5.25 -4.77 -9.01
N HIS A 80 4.91 -4.11 -7.91
CA HIS A 80 3.76 -4.44 -7.08
C HIS A 80 3.32 -3.26 -6.22
N ILE A 81 2.15 -3.41 -5.60
CA ILE A 81 1.69 -2.52 -4.53
C ILE A 81 2.55 -2.81 -3.29
N ASP A 82 3.27 -1.80 -2.82
CA ASP A 82 4.09 -1.86 -1.61
C ASP A 82 3.20 -1.85 -0.36
N HIS A 83 2.36 -0.82 -0.24
CA HIS A 83 1.39 -0.72 0.85
C HIS A 83 0.13 0.06 0.46
N VAL A 84 -0.92 -0.13 1.27
CA VAL A 84 -2.21 0.56 1.15
C VAL A 84 -2.45 1.36 2.41
N VAL A 85 -2.97 2.60 2.30
CA VAL A 85 -3.22 3.46 3.46
C VAL A 85 -4.70 3.78 3.62
N LEU A 86 -5.26 3.38 4.76
CA LEU A 86 -6.63 3.69 5.19
C LEU A 86 -6.62 4.85 6.18
N ASN A 87 -7.38 5.91 5.87
CA ASN A 87 -7.65 6.99 6.81
C ASN A 87 -8.95 6.73 7.57
N VAL A 88 -8.91 6.85 8.90
CA VAL A 88 -10.06 6.71 9.79
C VAL A 88 -10.25 7.94 10.67
N ALA A 89 -11.48 8.16 11.15
CA ALA A 89 -11.80 9.30 11.99
C ALA A 89 -11.08 9.26 13.34
N GLN A 90 -11.00 10.41 14.02
CA GLN A 90 -10.39 10.49 15.34
C GLN A 90 -11.03 9.50 16.31
N GLY A 91 -10.20 8.76 17.06
CA GLY A 91 -10.66 7.73 18.00
C GLY A 91 -11.14 6.44 17.33
N LYS A 92 -10.84 6.25 16.04
CA LYS A 92 -11.18 5.04 15.27
C LYS A 92 -9.97 4.23 14.83
N LEU A 93 -8.74 4.67 15.12
CA LEU A 93 -7.53 3.92 14.80
C LEU A 93 -7.54 2.54 15.46
N GLU A 94 -7.69 2.47 16.78
CA GLU A 94 -7.60 1.22 17.53
C GLU A 94 -8.68 0.21 17.11
N PRO A 95 -9.99 0.58 17.02
CA PRO A 95 -11.01 -0.36 16.53
C PRO A 95 -10.79 -0.81 15.09
N ALA A 96 -10.20 0.04 14.24
CA ALA A 96 -9.88 -0.34 12.87
C ALA A 96 -8.72 -1.34 12.83
N VAL A 97 -7.67 -1.08 13.59
CA VAL A 97 -6.54 -2.00 13.74
C VAL A 97 -7.02 -3.36 14.25
N GLU A 98 -7.79 -3.37 15.34
CA GLU A 98 -8.36 -4.60 15.93
C GLU A 98 -9.17 -5.40 14.91
N LEU A 99 -10.02 -4.75 14.11
CA LEU A 99 -10.77 -5.42 13.04
C LEU A 99 -9.84 -6.17 12.08
N TYR A 100 -8.75 -5.55 11.62
CA TYR A 100 -7.84 -6.19 10.66
C TYR A 100 -6.95 -7.26 11.30
N GLN A 101 -6.60 -7.09 12.58
CA GLN A 101 -5.93 -8.14 13.36
C GLN A 101 -6.82 -9.38 13.50
N GLU A 102 -8.10 -9.20 13.85
CA GLU A 102 -9.03 -10.31 14.00
C GLU A 102 -9.37 -10.93 12.65
N LEU A 103 -9.74 -10.11 11.66
CA LEU A 103 -10.22 -10.60 10.36
C LEU A 103 -9.13 -11.33 9.57
N PHE A 104 -7.96 -10.71 9.42
CA PHE A 104 -6.89 -11.21 8.53
C PHE A 104 -5.61 -11.65 9.26
N ASN A 105 -5.60 -11.68 10.61
CA ASN A 105 -4.40 -11.97 11.40
C ASN A 105 -3.25 -10.99 11.13
N PHE A 106 -3.56 -9.75 10.74
CA PHE A 106 -2.52 -8.75 10.56
C PHE A 106 -1.83 -8.45 11.89
N GLN A 107 -0.57 -8.05 11.83
CA GLN A 107 0.23 -7.68 12.99
C GLN A 107 0.69 -6.25 12.87
N VAL A 108 0.65 -5.51 13.97
CA VAL A 108 1.20 -4.15 14.01
C VAL A 108 2.72 -4.27 14.03
N GLN A 109 3.35 -3.78 12.97
CA GLN A 109 4.81 -3.77 12.83
C GLN A 109 5.41 -2.50 13.44
N GLN A 110 4.76 -1.36 13.20
CA GLN A 110 5.26 -0.06 13.64
C GLN A 110 4.12 0.89 13.96
N SER A 111 4.34 1.76 14.93
CA SER A 111 3.44 2.86 15.28
C SER A 111 4.18 4.17 15.16
N PHE A 112 3.54 5.15 14.52
CA PHE A 112 4.09 6.48 14.32
C PHE A 112 3.18 7.54 14.90
N LYS A 113 3.78 8.55 15.51
CA LYS A 113 3.09 9.78 15.88
C LYS A 113 3.81 10.93 15.21
N ILE A 114 3.16 11.55 14.25
CA ILE A 114 3.70 12.67 13.48
C ILE A 114 2.99 13.93 13.95
N GLN A 115 3.77 14.93 14.35
CA GLN A 115 3.26 16.20 14.84
C GLN A 115 4.14 17.33 14.29
N THR A 116 3.51 18.28 13.61
CA THR A 116 4.08 19.56 13.24
C THR A 116 3.49 20.66 14.13
N GLU A 117 3.92 21.90 13.96
CA GLU A 117 3.40 23.04 14.73
C GLU A 117 1.88 23.22 14.62
N LYS A 118 1.28 22.81 13.49
CA LYS A 118 -0.13 23.10 13.19
C LYS A 118 -0.96 21.87 12.87
N SER A 119 -0.35 20.70 12.71
CA SER A 119 -1.01 19.51 12.20
C SER A 119 -0.42 18.25 12.85
N GLY A 120 -1.20 17.18 12.94
CA GLY A 120 -0.71 15.91 13.44
C GLY A 120 -1.57 14.73 13.07
N LEU A 121 -0.97 13.55 13.15
CA LEU A 121 -1.61 12.27 12.93
C LEU A 121 -0.92 11.16 13.75
N THR A 122 -1.66 10.07 13.98
CA THR A 122 -1.10 8.80 14.46
C THR A 122 -1.34 7.75 13.38
N SER A 123 -0.35 6.89 13.16
CA SER A 123 -0.38 5.81 12.18
C SER A 123 0.02 4.49 12.82
N GLN A 124 -0.62 3.40 12.41
CA GLN A 124 -0.15 2.05 12.68
C GLN A 124 0.04 1.31 11.35
N ALA A 125 1.24 0.78 11.14
CA ALA A 125 1.57 -0.04 9.99
C ALA A 125 1.31 -1.51 10.32
N LEU A 126 0.39 -2.13 9.58
CA LEU A 126 0.04 -3.53 9.72
C LEU A 126 0.64 -4.34 8.58
N ILE A 127 1.04 -5.57 8.89
CA ILE A 127 1.53 -6.53 7.91
C ILE A 127 0.79 -7.86 8.05
N ASP A 128 0.50 -8.52 6.93
CA ASP A 128 -0.08 -9.85 6.96
C ASP A 128 0.92 -10.91 7.44
N PRO A 129 0.46 -12.08 7.92
CA PRO A 129 1.36 -13.14 8.37
C PRO A 129 2.36 -13.64 7.31
N GLY A 130 2.04 -13.48 6.02
CA GLY A 130 2.92 -13.84 4.91
C GLY A 130 3.95 -12.76 4.55
N GLY A 131 3.84 -11.55 5.09
CA GLY A 131 4.72 -10.43 4.79
C GLY A 131 4.51 -9.78 3.42
N GLY A 132 3.49 -10.19 2.67
CA GLY A 132 3.23 -9.74 1.30
C GLY A 132 2.22 -8.60 1.17
N VAL A 133 1.49 -8.26 2.24
CA VAL A 133 0.54 -7.14 2.27
C VAL A 133 0.82 -6.25 3.45
N GLN A 134 1.13 -4.98 3.16
CA GLN A 134 1.21 -3.92 4.15
C GLN A 134 -0.02 -3.00 4.07
N PHE A 135 -0.61 -2.72 5.23
CA PHE A 135 -1.84 -1.95 5.34
C PHE A 135 -1.74 -0.96 6.50
N ASN A 136 -1.52 0.31 6.18
CA ASN A 136 -1.33 1.34 7.21
C ASN A 136 -2.67 2.01 7.51
N ILE A 137 -2.93 2.27 8.80
CA ILE A 137 -4.15 2.93 9.25
C ILE A 137 -3.77 4.23 9.96
N ASN A 138 -4.36 5.34 9.53
CA ASN A 138 -4.09 6.67 10.06
C ASN A 138 -5.32 7.29 10.71
N GLN A 139 -5.12 8.05 11.78
CA GLN A 139 -6.14 8.96 12.32
C GLN A 139 -5.57 10.37 12.57
N PRO A 140 -6.41 11.42 12.49
CA PRO A 140 -5.97 12.77 12.81
C PRO A 140 -5.79 12.95 14.34
N THR A 141 -4.80 13.74 14.76
CA THR A 141 -4.64 14.18 16.16
C THR A 141 -5.00 15.65 16.36
N THR A 142 -5.22 16.38 15.27
CA THR A 142 -5.58 17.82 15.24
C THR A 142 -6.61 18.09 14.16
N ALA A 143 -7.42 19.13 14.30
CA ALA A 143 -8.42 19.51 13.28
C ALA A 143 -7.81 19.86 11.92
N ASN A 144 -6.63 20.50 11.88
CA ASN A 144 -5.92 20.84 10.65
C ASN A 144 -5.05 19.67 10.11
N SER A 145 -5.39 18.43 10.48
CA SER A 145 -4.71 17.24 9.96
C SER A 145 -5.08 17.02 8.50
N GLN A 146 -4.10 16.68 7.66
CA GLN A 146 -4.38 16.21 6.29
C GLN A 146 -5.31 14.97 6.28
N ILE A 147 -5.31 14.20 7.36
CA ILE A 147 -6.19 13.04 7.52
C ILE A 147 -7.64 13.51 7.78
N GLN A 148 -7.83 14.60 8.53
CA GLN A 148 -9.14 15.19 8.77
C GLN A 148 -9.68 15.82 7.48
N GLU A 149 -8.84 16.57 6.76
CA GLU A 149 -9.21 17.15 5.46
C GLU A 149 -9.64 16.07 4.46
N PHE A 150 -8.90 14.96 4.38
CA PHE A 150 -9.31 13.81 3.57
C PHE A 150 -10.70 13.30 3.96
N ILE A 151 -10.96 13.11 5.26
CA ILE A 151 -12.25 12.59 5.75
C ILE A 151 -13.40 13.53 5.40
N ASP A 152 -13.19 14.84 5.53
CA ASP A 152 -14.21 15.84 5.25
C ASP A 152 -14.55 15.87 3.75
N LEU A 153 -13.54 15.77 2.87
CA LEU A 153 -13.72 15.75 1.42
C LEU A 153 -14.26 14.42 0.90
N ASN A 154 -13.80 13.30 1.47
CA ASN A 154 -14.23 11.95 1.10
C ASN A 154 -15.61 11.58 1.68
N GLY A 155 -16.11 12.34 2.66
CA GLY A 155 -17.36 12.05 3.37
C GLY A 155 -17.24 10.91 4.40
N GLY A 156 -16.02 10.57 4.81
CA GLY A 156 -15.76 9.47 5.75
C GLY A 156 -14.39 8.83 5.60
N SER A 157 -14.21 7.72 6.32
CA SER A 157 -13.00 6.88 6.24
C SER A 157 -12.84 6.28 4.84
N GLY A 158 -11.61 6.05 4.40
CA GLY A 158 -11.35 5.52 3.07
C GLY A 158 -9.87 5.33 2.76
N ILE A 159 -9.58 4.67 1.64
CA ILE A 159 -8.21 4.51 1.15
C ILE A 159 -7.73 5.86 0.62
N GLN A 160 -6.65 6.37 1.20
CA GLN A 160 -6.06 7.64 0.79
C GLN A 160 -5.10 7.45 -0.38
N HIS A 161 -4.21 6.46 -0.28
CA HIS A 161 -3.22 6.21 -1.31
C HIS A 161 -2.79 4.74 -1.36
N LEU A 162 -2.20 4.38 -2.49
CA LEU A 162 -1.47 3.15 -2.75
C LEU A 162 -0.02 3.54 -3.03
N ALA A 163 0.93 2.89 -2.37
CA ALA A 163 2.33 3.00 -2.72
C ALA A 163 2.71 1.88 -3.69
N LEU A 164 3.52 2.20 -4.69
CA LEU A 164 3.94 1.27 -5.74
C LEU A 164 5.45 1.09 -5.65
N GLN A 165 5.92 -0.16 -5.56
CA GLN A 165 7.34 -0.44 -5.54
C GLN A 165 7.92 -0.41 -6.95
N SER A 166 8.98 0.39 -7.12
CA SER A 166 9.74 0.52 -8.35
C SER A 166 11.17 0.00 -8.20
N GLN A 167 11.68 -0.70 -9.21
CA GLN A 167 13.09 -1.06 -9.31
C GLN A 167 13.97 0.07 -9.86
N ASN A 168 13.37 1.12 -10.43
CA ASN A 168 14.06 2.29 -10.95
C ASN A 168 13.19 3.54 -10.83
N LEU A 169 13.06 4.03 -9.58
CA LEU A 169 12.16 5.12 -9.24
C LEU A 169 12.44 6.41 -10.02
N ILE A 170 13.70 6.72 -10.30
CA ILE A 170 14.08 7.92 -11.05
C ILE A 170 13.54 7.87 -12.48
N ALA A 171 13.67 6.72 -13.15
CA ALA A 171 13.16 6.53 -14.51
C ALA A 171 11.63 6.56 -14.54
N ASP A 172 10.98 5.86 -13.61
CA ASP A 172 9.51 5.80 -13.53
C ASP A 172 8.91 7.19 -13.27
N VAL A 173 9.43 7.96 -12.31
CA VAL A 173 8.94 9.32 -12.03
C VAL A 173 9.18 10.25 -13.22
N ALA A 174 10.34 10.15 -13.88
CA ALA A 174 10.61 10.94 -15.09
C ALA A 174 9.62 10.62 -16.22
N GLN A 175 9.27 9.34 -16.41
CA GLN A 175 8.27 8.93 -17.38
C GLN A 175 6.87 9.42 -17.01
N LEU A 176 6.49 9.34 -15.74
CA LEU A 176 5.19 9.84 -15.26
C LEU A 176 5.07 11.36 -15.43
N HIS A 177 6.15 12.12 -15.20
CA HIS A 177 6.20 13.55 -15.52
C HIS A 177 6.04 13.84 -17.02
N GLN A 178 6.66 13.03 -17.89
CA GLN A 178 6.47 13.16 -19.35
C GLN A 178 5.04 12.85 -19.79
N GLY A 179 4.33 12.02 -19.02
CA GLY A 179 2.90 11.75 -19.18
C GLY A 179 1.97 12.74 -18.46
N ASP A 180 2.47 13.92 -18.09
CA ASP A 180 1.74 15.00 -17.41
C ASP A 180 1.15 14.64 -16.02
N LEU A 181 1.61 13.56 -15.38
CA LEU A 181 1.23 13.25 -13.99
C LEU A 181 1.85 14.28 -13.04
N LYS A 182 1.02 14.87 -12.18
CA LYS A 182 1.46 15.88 -11.20
C LYS A 182 1.79 15.24 -9.86
N PHE A 183 2.97 15.57 -9.34
CA PHE A 183 3.39 15.21 -7.99
C PHE A 183 3.32 16.42 -7.05
N LEU A 184 3.43 16.15 -5.74
CA LEU A 184 3.55 17.22 -4.76
C LEU A 184 4.90 17.92 -4.93
N PRO A 185 4.94 19.26 -5.00
CA PRO A 185 6.19 19.98 -5.16
C PRO A 185 7.04 19.88 -3.90
N VAL A 186 8.34 19.63 -4.07
CA VAL A 186 9.32 19.65 -2.99
C VAL A 186 10.14 20.93 -3.10
N SER A 187 10.34 21.63 -1.97
CA SER A 187 11.14 22.86 -1.93
C SER A 187 12.59 22.58 -2.32
N PRO A 188 13.23 23.39 -3.19
CA PRO A 188 14.65 23.23 -3.53
C PRO A 188 15.59 23.22 -2.31
N ALA A 189 15.20 23.91 -1.23
CA ALA A 189 15.94 23.93 0.03
C ALA A 189 16.09 22.53 0.65
N TYR A 190 15.15 21.61 0.43
CA TYR A 190 15.26 20.23 0.89
C TYR A 190 16.51 19.55 0.30
N TYR A 191 16.72 19.66 -1.02
CA TYR A 191 17.87 19.05 -1.72
C TYR A 191 19.21 19.71 -1.36
N HIS A 192 19.21 21.03 -1.17
CA HIS A 192 20.41 21.73 -0.70
C HIS A 192 20.83 21.29 0.71
N ASN A 193 19.85 20.99 1.56
CA ASN A 193 20.07 20.54 2.93
C ASN A 193 20.17 19.02 3.07
N LEU A 194 20.00 18.26 1.98
CA LEU A 194 20.04 16.82 1.99
C LEU A 194 21.46 16.38 2.38
N LYS A 195 21.57 15.69 3.52
CA LYS A 195 22.86 15.17 3.97
C LYS A 195 23.40 14.18 2.94
N PRO A 196 24.73 14.09 2.76
CA PRO A 196 25.32 13.06 1.91
C PRO A 196 24.85 11.67 2.34
N CYS A 197 24.01 11.04 1.53
CA CYS A 197 23.61 9.65 1.71
C CYS A 197 24.61 8.76 0.96
N GLN A 198 25.17 7.75 1.64
CA GLN A 198 26.11 6.81 1.01
C GLN A 198 25.46 5.98 -0.10
N ALA A 199 24.13 5.82 -0.06
CA ALA A 199 23.38 5.06 -1.04
C ALA A 199 23.21 5.78 -2.39
N LEU A 200 23.54 7.07 -2.50
CA LEU A 200 23.36 7.85 -3.73
C LEU A 200 24.69 8.43 -4.22
N SER A 201 25.00 8.18 -5.49
CA SER A 201 26.05 8.88 -6.24
C SER A 201 25.69 10.34 -6.46
N SER A 202 26.68 11.14 -6.88
CA SER A 202 26.44 12.56 -7.21
C SER A 202 25.47 12.75 -8.37
N SER A 203 25.51 11.87 -9.38
CA SER A 203 24.56 11.90 -10.50
C SER A 203 23.14 11.54 -10.05
N GLU A 204 22.98 10.57 -9.16
CA GLU A 204 21.66 10.19 -8.63
C GLU A 204 21.06 11.30 -7.77
N ARG A 205 21.87 11.99 -6.95
CA ARG A 205 21.39 13.16 -6.19
C ARG A 205 20.83 14.26 -7.11
N ILE A 206 21.49 14.53 -8.24
CA ILE A 206 21.02 15.50 -9.22
C ILE A 206 19.69 15.02 -9.82
N ALA A 207 19.59 13.76 -10.21
CA ALA A 207 18.39 13.20 -10.82
C ALA A 207 17.20 13.16 -9.84
N VAL A 208 17.43 12.76 -8.59
CA VAL A 208 16.44 12.81 -7.50
C VAL A 208 15.90 14.23 -7.29
N ALA A 209 16.79 15.23 -7.28
CA ALA A 209 16.38 16.63 -7.14
C ALA A 209 15.58 17.13 -8.36
N GLN A 210 16.02 16.77 -9.57
CA GLN A 210 15.31 17.09 -10.82
C GLN A 210 13.90 16.49 -10.86
N GLN A 211 13.74 15.26 -10.36
CA GLN A 211 12.45 14.56 -10.31
C GLN A 211 11.66 14.82 -9.02
N GLN A 212 12.15 15.71 -8.15
CA GLN A 212 11.53 16.05 -6.87
C GLN A 212 11.21 14.83 -5.97
N ILE A 213 12.08 13.82 -5.99
CA ILE A 213 11.96 12.61 -5.16
C ILE A 213 12.46 12.90 -3.74
N LEU A 214 11.74 12.43 -2.71
CA LEU A 214 12.20 12.49 -1.33
C LEU A 214 13.12 11.30 -1.02
N VAL A 215 14.16 11.55 -0.23
CA VAL A 215 15.14 10.57 0.21
C VAL A 215 15.14 10.51 1.73
N ASP A 216 14.98 9.31 2.25
CA ASP A 216 15.20 9.00 3.65
C ASP A 216 16.18 7.83 3.77
N SER A 217 16.86 7.73 4.91
CA SER A 217 17.80 6.65 5.19
C SER A 217 17.69 6.26 6.66
N ASP A 218 17.29 5.02 6.92
CA ASP A 218 17.38 4.47 8.25
C ASP A 218 18.85 4.13 8.55
N SER A 219 19.40 4.69 9.61
CA SER A 219 20.74 4.30 10.12
C SER A 219 20.80 2.87 10.67
N THR A 220 19.68 2.14 10.64
CA THR A 220 19.48 0.82 11.25
C THR A 220 18.92 -0.19 10.24
N SER A 221 19.69 -0.48 9.20
CA SER A 221 19.54 -1.73 8.45
C SER A 221 20.92 -2.25 8.05
N VAL A 222 21.66 -2.77 9.04
CA VAL A 222 22.59 -3.86 8.77
C VAL A 222 21.72 -5.09 8.66
N THR A 223 21.36 -5.49 7.45
CA THR A 223 20.90 -6.86 7.20
C THR A 223 22.04 -7.80 7.56
N LEU A 224 21.97 -8.33 8.78
CA LEU A 224 22.70 -9.51 9.20
C LEU A 224 22.22 -10.67 8.32
N GLY A 225 22.96 -10.94 7.25
CA GLY A 225 22.62 -11.98 6.30
C GLY A 225 23.73 -12.23 5.29
N ASP A 226 24.98 -12.29 5.77
CA ASP A 226 26.09 -12.96 5.08
C ASP A 226 27.28 -13.10 6.02
N ARG A 227 27.11 -13.92 7.06
CA ARG A 227 28.23 -14.59 7.75
C ARG A 227 27.77 -15.94 8.24
N ASP A 228 27.98 -16.93 7.39
CA ASP A 228 28.18 -18.34 7.70
C ASP A 228 28.57 -18.99 6.35
N LEU A 229 29.64 -19.76 6.15
CA LEU A 229 30.46 -20.63 7.00
C LEU A 229 31.74 -20.98 6.23
N THR A 230 32.80 -21.33 6.97
CA THR A 230 33.89 -22.27 6.62
C THR A 230 34.91 -21.92 5.52
N GLN A 231 36.18 -21.86 5.99
CA GLN A 231 37.47 -21.87 5.28
C GLN A 231 37.95 -20.57 4.64
#